data_AF-U6M938-F1
#
_entry.id   AF-U6M938-F1
#
_cell.length_a   1.000
_cell.length_b   1.000
_cell.length_c   1.000
_cell.angle_alpha   90.00
_cell.angle_beta   90.00
_cell.angle_gamma   90.00
#
_symmetry.space_group_name_H-M   'P 1'
#
loop_
_entity.id
_entity.type
_entity.pdbx_description
1 polymer ?
#
loop_
_entity_poly.entity_id
_entity_poly.type
_entity_poly.pdbx_seq_one_letter_code
_entity_poly.pdbx_strand_id
1 'polypeptide(L)'
;MQFRQQHQQPEVLQALDEGAVDVRVFFENRSGASVPFKSSNNNSRRREERGRVLVWSLLGVSAAADLVTPAAARLPDGAAAIRSAAAALEQQHQQQPLQQQLLLLQRCRAALPMRQGALWSFLLCAEVAAKLRNKVGEDVLPLAVQGVQAAPQLPLSWCTLGHSLRLRGRLWESRSCYRIAAHLAASSSQTMKSTAAAPSPPSAAKTPWALLGTGPRAALASAAAAAAAVPAKLLAALDETLLRARTDPKELRKALPTLMKAEVEAPWGFAVDANPPEVGGIFVAYVVENSKAEKAGLMPGDQIVVANNSILLGKPFESCLASLRARQRPTAIQLQQVLLPLQLEVYRGSFPVLYGAPALASLQRLGALKELLSGDNSTEQQYRQQQNSPLVYTAAGSLNAVLLGGDTRTSEFF
;
A
#
# COMPACT_ATOMS: atom_id res chain seq x y z
N MET A 1 -0.40 11.64 -53.64
CA MET A 1 0.03 12.69 -52.70
C MET A 1 -1.00 13.81 -52.72
N GLN A 2 -2.03 13.72 -51.88
CA GLN A 2 -2.97 14.83 -51.64
C GLN A 2 -2.99 15.06 -50.12
N PHE A 3 -2.40 16.19 -49.70
CA PHE A 3 -2.38 16.63 -48.31
C PHE A 3 -3.80 17.04 -47.92
N ARG A 4 -4.45 16.23 -47.09
CA ARG A 4 -5.68 16.60 -46.39
C ARG A 4 -5.27 17.52 -45.24
N GLN A 5 -5.18 18.83 -45.50
CA GLN A 5 -5.07 19.84 -44.45
C GLN A 5 -6.35 19.77 -43.61
N GLN A 6 -6.28 19.08 -42.48
CA GLN A 6 -7.30 19.10 -41.45
C GLN A 6 -7.40 20.53 -40.94
N HIS A 7 -8.56 21.16 -41.18
CA HIS A 7 -8.97 22.35 -40.45
C HIS A 7 -8.90 22.01 -38.95
N GLN A 8 -7.92 22.57 -38.26
CA GLN A 8 -7.90 22.53 -36.81
C GLN A 8 -9.11 23.36 -36.34
N GLN A 9 -10.02 22.71 -35.61
CA GLN A 9 -11.19 23.40 -35.08
C GLN A 9 -10.72 24.56 -34.19
N PRO A 10 -11.26 25.78 -34.34
CA PRO A 10 -10.82 26.96 -33.59
C PRO A 10 -10.91 26.75 -32.07
N GLU A 11 -11.81 25.89 -31.63
CA GLU A 11 -11.99 25.48 -30.23
C GLU A 11 -10.75 24.78 -29.64
N VAL A 12 -9.99 24.03 -30.45
CA VAL A 12 -8.79 23.30 -29.99
C VAL A 12 -7.63 24.27 -29.78
N LEU A 13 -7.48 25.26 -30.68
CA LEU A 13 -6.46 26.29 -30.55
C LEU A 13 -6.75 27.19 -29.34
N GLN A 14 -8.02 27.56 -29.15
CA GLN A 14 -8.44 28.32 -27.97
C GLN A 14 -8.15 27.56 -26.66
N ALA A 15 -8.45 26.25 -26.61
CA ALA A 15 -8.15 25.45 -25.42
C ALA A 15 -6.64 25.30 -25.15
N LEU A 16 -5.81 25.23 -26.19
CA LEU A 16 -4.35 25.21 -26.05
C LEU A 16 -3.80 26.55 -25.55
N ASP A 17 -4.34 27.66 -26.03
CA ASP A 17 -4.00 29.01 -25.56
C ASP A 17 -4.43 29.24 -24.10
N GLU A 18 -5.48 28.56 -23.65
CA GLU A 18 -5.94 28.51 -22.24
C GLU A 18 -5.10 27.55 -21.36
N GLY A 19 -4.04 26.94 -21.90
CA GLY A 19 -3.08 26.13 -21.15
C GLY A 19 -3.35 24.62 -21.16
N ALA A 20 -4.22 24.13 -22.04
CA ALA A 20 -4.42 22.69 -22.24
C ALA A 20 -3.19 22.01 -22.85
N VAL A 21 -2.99 20.74 -22.50
CA VAL A 21 -1.99 19.87 -23.14
C VAL A 21 -2.71 18.91 -24.09
N ASP A 22 -2.36 18.94 -25.38
CA ASP A 22 -2.85 17.98 -26.38
C ASP A 22 -2.16 16.62 -26.20
N VAL A 23 -2.92 15.63 -25.73
CA VAL A 23 -2.45 14.27 -25.57
C VAL A 23 -2.97 13.42 -26.73
N ARG A 24 -2.04 12.98 -27.58
CA ARG A 24 -2.33 12.11 -28.73
C ARG A 24 -2.25 10.64 -28.32
N VAL A 25 -3.32 9.90 -28.57
CA VAL A 25 -3.40 8.48 -28.23
C VAL A 25 -3.08 7.64 -29.47
N PHE A 26 -1.96 6.92 -29.41
CA PHE A 26 -1.53 6.00 -30.46
C PHE A 26 -1.82 4.56 -30.06
N PHE A 27 -2.37 3.78 -30.97
CA PHE A 27 -2.49 2.34 -30.81
C PHE A 27 -1.38 1.63 -31.59
N GLU A 28 -0.72 0.68 -30.93
CA GLU A 28 0.22 -0.23 -31.56
C GLU A 28 -0.49 -1.59 -31.70
N ASN A 29 -0.92 -1.93 -32.91
CA ASN A 29 -1.52 -3.22 -33.18
C ASN A 29 -0.44 -4.31 -33.05
N ARG A 30 -0.39 -4.98 -31.89
CA ARG A 30 0.34 -6.24 -31.74
C ARG A 30 -0.55 -7.38 -32.22
N SER A 31 -0.68 -7.53 -33.54
CA SER A 31 -1.20 -8.77 -34.11
C SER A 31 -0.17 -9.88 -33.85
N GLY A 32 -0.38 -10.67 -32.81
CA GLY A 32 0.48 -11.78 -32.43
C GLY A 32 -0.32 -13.05 -32.19
N ALA A 33 -0.87 -13.63 -33.26
CA ALA A 33 -1.05 -15.07 -33.34
C ALA A 33 0.17 -15.63 -34.10
N SER A 34 0.88 -16.55 -33.46
CA SER A 34 2.14 -17.14 -33.89
C SER A 34 2.03 -17.92 -35.19
N VAL A 35 2.84 -17.57 -36.18
CA VAL A 35 3.33 -18.51 -37.21
C VAL A 35 4.84 -18.33 -37.32
N PRO A 36 5.65 -19.40 -37.22
CA PRO A 36 7.09 -19.27 -37.25
C PRO A 36 7.56 -19.38 -38.71
N PHE A 37 7.91 -18.25 -39.34
CA PHE A 37 8.80 -18.29 -40.50
C PHE A 37 9.77 -17.12 -40.50
N LYS A 38 11.04 -17.46 -40.73
CA LYS A 38 12.18 -16.55 -40.90
C LYS A 38 11.93 -15.62 -42.10
N SER A 39 12.14 -14.32 -41.94
CA SER A 39 13.02 -13.53 -42.81
C SER A 39 13.09 -12.08 -42.34
N SER A 40 14.29 -11.52 -42.45
CA SER A 40 14.66 -10.14 -42.18
C SER A 40 13.93 -9.18 -43.14
N ASN A 41 13.16 -8.22 -42.61
CA ASN A 41 13.12 -6.87 -43.18
C ASN A 41 12.41 -5.84 -42.28
N ASN A 42 12.88 -4.60 -42.39
CA ASN A 42 12.43 -3.40 -41.69
C ASN A 42 10.90 -3.25 -41.60
N ASN A 43 10.33 -3.51 -40.42
CA ASN A 43 8.95 -3.19 -40.12
C ASN A 43 8.87 -1.85 -39.37
N SER A 44 8.60 -0.79 -40.11
CA SER A 44 8.06 0.45 -39.54
C SER A 44 6.71 0.14 -38.90
N ARG A 45 6.67 0.09 -37.56
CA ARG A 45 5.43 -0.03 -36.79
C ARG A 45 4.52 1.15 -37.14
N ARG A 46 3.48 0.92 -37.96
CA ARG A 46 2.44 1.91 -38.23
C ARG A 46 1.66 2.14 -36.94
N ARG A 47 2.01 3.20 -36.22
CA ARG A 47 1.21 3.73 -35.12
C ARG A 47 0.04 4.50 -35.73
N GLU A 48 -1.17 3.99 -35.54
CA GLU A 48 -2.38 4.71 -35.92
C GLU A 48 -2.82 5.61 -34.75
N GLU A 49 -2.89 6.91 -35.00
CA GLU A 49 -3.48 7.88 -34.07
C GLU A 49 -5.01 7.73 -34.12
N ARG A 50 -5.63 7.31 -33.02
CA ARG A 50 -7.10 7.06 -32.98
C ARG A 50 -7.90 8.10 -32.20
N GLY A 51 -7.23 9.04 -31.54
CA GLY A 51 -7.92 10.12 -30.84
C GLY A 51 -6.98 11.14 -30.24
N ARG A 52 -7.53 12.33 -30.00
CA ARG A 52 -6.90 13.44 -29.29
C ARG A 52 -7.74 13.79 -28.08
N VAL A 53 -7.09 14.05 -26.96
CA VAL A 53 -7.75 14.51 -25.74
C VAL A 53 -6.97 15.72 -25.23
N LEU A 54 -7.67 16.84 -25.07
CA LEU A 54 -7.11 18.04 -24.45
C LEU A 54 -7.24 17.90 -22.94
N VAL A 55 -6.12 18.04 -22.24
CA VAL A 55 -6.04 17.78 -20.80
C VAL A 55 -5.55 19.02 -20.07
N TRP A 56 -6.31 19.46 -19.06
CA TRP A 56 -6.08 20.73 -18.37
C TRP A 56 -5.39 20.56 -16.99
N SER A 57 -5.12 19.33 -16.55
CA SER A 57 -4.42 19.07 -15.28
C SER A 57 -3.77 17.68 -15.22
N LEU A 58 -2.79 17.49 -14.32
CA LEU A 58 -2.17 16.19 -14.00
C LEU A 58 -3.19 15.11 -13.55
N LEU A 59 -4.31 15.54 -12.96
CA LEU A 59 -5.44 14.67 -12.63
C LEU A 59 -6.24 14.25 -13.88
N GLY A 60 -6.27 15.12 -14.89
CA GLY A 60 -6.79 14.81 -16.22
C GLY A 60 -5.88 13.87 -17.00
N VAL A 61 -4.56 13.90 -16.76
CA VAL A 61 -3.60 12.96 -17.38
C VAL A 61 -3.77 11.56 -16.79
N SER A 62 -4.02 11.43 -15.49
CA SER A 62 -4.35 10.14 -14.87
C SER A 62 -5.75 9.64 -15.25
N ALA A 63 -6.73 10.54 -15.42
CA ALA A 63 -8.04 10.20 -15.98
C ALA A 63 -7.98 9.79 -17.47
N ALA A 64 -7.11 10.43 -18.26
CA ALA A 64 -6.81 10.04 -19.63
C ALA A 64 -6.04 8.71 -19.68
N ALA A 65 -5.13 8.45 -18.73
CA ALA A 65 -4.46 7.16 -18.56
C ALA A 65 -5.43 6.05 -18.12
N ASP A 66 -6.49 6.38 -17.37
CA ASP A 66 -7.57 5.47 -17.03
C ASP A 66 -8.57 5.28 -18.20
N LEU A 67 -8.70 6.23 -19.13
CA LEU A 67 -9.32 6.02 -20.45
C LEU A 67 -8.45 5.15 -21.40
N VAL A 68 -7.17 5.01 -21.05
CA VAL A 68 -6.19 4.05 -21.60
C VAL A 68 -6.19 2.74 -20.77
N THR A 69 -7.23 2.49 -19.96
CA THR A 69 -7.53 1.10 -19.54
C THR A 69 -7.66 0.22 -20.79
N PRO A 70 -7.11 -1.01 -20.75
CA PRO A 70 -6.91 -1.82 -21.94
C PRO A 70 -8.25 -2.10 -22.63
N ALA A 71 -8.22 -2.27 -23.95
CA ALA A 71 -9.37 -2.50 -24.82
C ALA A 71 -10.40 -3.54 -24.30
N ALA A 72 -10.00 -4.43 -23.39
CA ALA A 72 -10.86 -5.38 -22.69
C ALA A 72 -11.97 -4.76 -21.81
N ALA A 73 -11.77 -3.58 -21.22
CA ALA A 73 -12.80 -2.92 -20.40
C ALA A 73 -13.91 -2.24 -21.25
N ARG A 74 -13.73 -2.16 -22.57
CA ARG A 74 -14.72 -1.66 -23.53
C ARG A 74 -15.62 -2.77 -24.09
N LEU A 75 -15.40 -4.02 -23.70
CA LEU A 75 -16.34 -5.11 -23.99
C LEU A 75 -17.64 -4.88 -23.19
N PRO A 76 -18.81 -5.23 -23.75
CA PRO A 76 -20.11 -5.07 -23.07
C PRO A 76 -20.12 -5.72 -21.68
N ASP A 77 -19.32 -6.77 -21.48
CA ASP A 77 -19.16 -7.50 -20.23
C ASP A 77 -18.48 -6.67 -19.12
N GLY A 78 -17.50 -5.84 -19.46
CA GLY A 78 -16.83 -4.96 -18.49
C GLY A 78 -17.75 -3.84 -18.00
N ALA A 79 -18.50 -3.23 -18.91
CA ALA A 79 -19.50 -2.22 -18.55
C ALA A 79 -20.67 -2.83 -17.75
N ALA A 80 -21.09 -4.05 -18.08
CA ALA A 80 -22.07 -4.80 -17.30
C ALA A 80 -21.55 -5.12 -15.89
N ALA A 81 -20.29 -5.54 -15.76
CA ALA A 81 -19.65 -5.80 -14.47
C ALA A 81 -19.58 -4.54 -13.58
N ILE A 82 -19.30 -3.37 -14.16
CA ILE A 82 -19.30 -2.09 -13.43
C ILE A 82 -20.73 -1.73 -12.97
N ARG A 83 -21.74 -1.90 -13.83
CA ARG A 83 -23.15 -1.67 -13.47
C ARG A 83 -23.65 -2.65 -12.42
N SER A 84 -23.29 -3.93 -12.51
CA SER A 84 -23.65 -4.93 -11.50
C SER A 84 -22.93 -4.70 -10.18
N ALA A 85 -21.69 -4.23 -10.21
CA ALA A 85 -20.96 -3.81 -9.01
C ALA A 85 -21.66 -2.63 -8.34
N ALA A 86 -22.02 -1.58 -9.09
CA ALA A 86 -22.76 -0.43 -8.58
C ALA A 86 -24.11 -0.86 -7.99
N ALA A 87 -24.88 -1.69 -8.69
CA ALA A 87 -26.16 -2.21 -8.21
C ALA A 87 -25.99 -3.08 -6.94
N ALA A 88 -24.97 -3.93 -6.86
CA ALA A 88 -24.68 -4.74 -5.68
C ALA A 88 -24.31 -3.88 -4.45
N LEU A 89 -23.69 -2.71 -4.67
CA LEU A 89 -23.35 -1.75 -3.63
C LEU A 89 -24.56 -0.91 -3.18
N GLU A 90 -25.43 -0.53 -4.10
CA GLU A 90 -26.72 0.10 -3.76
C GLU A 90 -27.59 -0.88 -2.98
N GLN A 91 -27.62 -2.15 -3.40
CA GLN A 91 -28.29 -3.23 -2.69
C GLN A 91 -27.66 -3.56 -1.35
N GLN A 92 -26.41 -3.19 -1.06
CA GLN A 92 -25.81 -3.35 0.27
C GLN A 92 -26.55 -2.54 1.37
N HIS A 93 -27.30 -1.51 0.99
CA HIS A 93 -28.18 -0.78 1.91
C HIS A 93 -29.52 -1.48 2.16
N GLN A 94 -29.92 -2.43 1.31
CA GLN A 94 -31.13 -3.21 1.44
C GLN A 94 -30.77 -4.61 1.98
N GLN A 95 -31.51 -5.13 2.95
CA GLN A 95 -31.17 -6.36 3.68
C GLN A 95 -31.32 -7.64 2.82
N GLN A 96 -30.46 -7.83 1.83
CA GLN A 96 -30.40 -9.06 1.03
C GLN A 96 -29.62 -10.18 1.73
N PRO A 97 -29.87 -11.45 1.39
CA PRO A 97 -29.13 -12.58 1.93
C PRO A 97 -27.65 -12.49 1.55
N LEU A 98 -26.76 -12.60 2.56
CA LEU A 98 -25.29 -12.48 2.44
C LEU A 98 -24.71 -13.26 1.24
N GLN A 99 -25.17 -14.48 1.04
CA GLN A 99 -24.67 -15.37 -0.01
C GLN A 99 -24.88 -14.78 -1.41
N GLN A 100 -26.03 -14.14 -1.64
CA GLN A 100 -26.34 -13.50 -2.93
C GLN A 100 -25.42 -12.30 -3.16
N GLN A 101 -25.21 -11.47 -2.14
CA GLN A 101 -24.32 -10.31 -2.22
C GLN A 101 -22.86 -10.74 -2.50
N LEU A 102 -22.36 -11.76 -1.79
CA LEU A 102 -21.00 -12.28 -2.00
C LEU A 102 -20.84 -12.89 -3.39
N LEU A 103 -21.82 -13.65 -3.87
CA LEU A 103 -21.80 -14.24 -5.20
C LEU A 103 -21.75 -13.15 -6.28
N LEU A 104 -22.53 -12.07 -6.12
CA LEU A 104 -22.50 -10.94 -7.05
C LEU A 104 -21.14 -10.25 -7.06
N LEU A 105 -20.55 -9.97 -5.88
CA LEU A 105 -19.23 -9.36 -5.78
C LEU A 105 -18.14 -10.26 -6.39
N GLN A 106 -18.20 -11.56 -6.15
CA GLN A 106 -17.27 -12.54 -6.73
C GLN A 106 -17.40 -12.64 -8.25
N ARG A 107 -18.62 -12.60 -8.80
CA ARG A 107 -18.85 -12.55 -10.24
C ARG A 107 -18.33 -11.26 -10.87
N CYS A 108 -18.57 -10.11 -10.24
CA CYS A 108 -18.02 -8.82 -10.69
C CYS A 108 -16.49 -8.87 -10.72
N ARG A 109 -15.89 -9.46 -9.68
CA ARG A 109 -14.46 -9.66 -9.58
C ARG A 109 -13.92 -10.59 -10.66
N ALA A 110 -14.57 -11.72 -10.92
CA ALA A 110 -14.16 -12.67 -11.96
C ALA A 110 -14.28 -12.07 -13.38
N ALA A 111 -15.23 -11.17 -13.60
CA ALA A 111 -15.45 -10.52 -14.89
C ALA A 111 -14.46 -9.39 -15.19
N LEU A 112 -13.79 -8.83 -14.16
CA LEU A 112 -12.81 -7.77 -14.37
C LEU A 112 -11.44 -8.35 -14.73
N PRO A 113 -10.86 -7.98 -15.90
CA PRO A 113 -9.54 -8.48 -16.31
C PRO A 113 -8.38 -7.87 -15.50
N MET A 114 -8.66 -6.86 -14.66
CA MET A 114 -7.65 -6.13 -13.90
C MET A 114 -7.52 -6.70 -12.49
N ARG A 115 -6.28 -7.03 -12.08
CA ARG A 115 -5.95 -7.45 -10.70
C ARG A 115 -5.46 -6.30 -9.81
N GLN A 116 -5.41 -5.08 -10.34
CA GLN A 116 -4.91 -3.89 -9.65
C GLN A 116 -5.82 -2.69 -9.95
N GLY A 117 -5.73 -1.64 -9.13
CA GLY A 117 -6.46 -0.40 -9.27
C GLY A 117 -7.57 -0.18 -8.23
N ALA A 118 -8.09 1.05 -8.20
CA ALA A 118 -9.03 1.50 -7.19
C ALA A 118 -10.36 0.74 -7.20
N LEU A 119 -10.89 0.41 -8.39
CA LEU A 119 -12.14 -0.35 -8.53
C LEU A 119 -12.01 -1.76 -7.93
N TRP A 120 -10.89 -2.44 -8.22
CA TRP A 120 -10.61 -3.77 -7.69
C TRP A 120 -10.46 -3.74 -6.16
N SER A 121 -9.67 -2.79 -5.66
CA SER A 121 -9.51 -2.56 -4.22
C SER A 121 -10.86 -2.31 -3.54
N PHE A 122 -11.72 -1.50 -4.15
CA PHE A 122 -13.05 -1.20 -3.63
C PHE A 122 -13.95 -2.43 -3.54
N LEU A 123 -13.98 -3.28 -4.59
CA LEU A 123 -14.74 -4.54 -4.57
C LEU A 123 -14.25 -5.48 -3.47
N LEU A 124 -12.93 -5.61 -3.30
CA LEU A 124 -12.35 -6.39 -2.21
C LEU A 124 -12.74 -5.82 -0.84
N CYS A 125 -12.69 -4.50 -0.67
CA CYS A 125 -13.12 -3.82 0.56
C CYS A 125 -14.60 -4.07 0.87
N ALA A 126 -15.47 -4.07 -0.15
CA ALA A 126 -16.89 -4.35 0.00
C ALA A 126 -17.15 -5.81 0.39
N GLU A 127 -16.44 -6.76 -0.24
CA GLU A 127 -16.51 -8.19 0.13
C GLU A 127 -16.06 -8.40 1.58
N VAL A 128 -14.94 -7.79 1.96
CA VAL A 128 -14.42 -7.77 3.34
C VAL A 128 -15.46 -7.22 4.30
N ALA A 129 -16.02 -6.04 4.02
CA ALA A 129 -17.03 -5.42 4.87
C ALA A 129 -18.28 -6.30 5.04
N ALA A 130 -18.74 -6.94 3.97
CA ALA A 130 -19.86 -7.88 4.02
C ALA A 130 -19.55 -9.09 4.91
N LYS A 131 -18.36 -9.70 4.77
CA LYS A 131 -17.93 -10.83 5.61
C LYS A 131 -17.80 -10.43 7.09
N LEU A 132 -17.23 -9.25 7.35
CA LEU A 132 -17.07 -8.70 8.70
C LEU A 132 -18.41 -8.49 9.41
N ARG A 133 -19.42 -7.95 8.72
CA ARG A 133 -20.77 -7.76 9.27
C ARG A 133 -21.43 -9.07 9.69
N ASN A 134 -21.13 -10.15 8.98
CA ASN A 134 -21.71 -11.47 9.21
C ASN A 134 -20.85 -12.38 10.09
N LYS A 135 -19.81 -11.82 10.75
CA LYS A 135 -18.89 -12.56 11.64
C LYS A 135 -18.17 -13.74 10.97
N VAL A 136 -18.10 -13.77 9.64
CA VAL A 136 -17.28 -14.73 8.88
C VAL A 136 -15.86 -14.18 8.83
N GLY A 137 -15.15 -14.28 9.96
CA GLY A 137 -13.94 -13.49 10.23
C GLY A 137 -12.61 -14.08 9.77
N GLU A 138 -12.54 -15.40 9.53
CA GLU A 138 -11.25 -16.09 9.32
C GLU A 138 -10.59 -15.72 7.98
N ASP A 139 -11.36 -15.65 6.89
CA ASP A 139 -10.84 -15.43 5.52
C ASP A 139 -10.74 -13.97 5.08
N VAL A 140 -10.91 -13.02 6.01
CA VAL A 140 -11.05 -11.60 5.65
C VAL A 140 -9.70 -10.93 5.48
N LEU A 141 -8.69 -11.33 6.25
CA LEU A 141 -7.38 -10.68 6.26
C LEU A 141 -6.65 -10.76 4.90
N PRO A 142 -6.59 -11.92 4.20
CA PRO A 142 -5.97 -12.00 2.88
C PRO A 142 -6.61 -11.08 1.85
N LEU A 143 -7.94 -10.96 1.87
CA LEU A 143 -8.68 -10.07 0.97
C LEU A 143 -8.41 -8.60 1.26
N ALA A 144 -8.32 -8.23 2.53
CA ALA A 144 -7.98 -6.86 2.93
C ALA A 144 -6.54 -6.50 2.51
N VAL A 145 -5.59 -7.43 2.66
CA VAL A 145 -4.21 -7.29 2.18
C VAL A 145 -4.16 -7.07 0.67
N GLN A 146 -4.88 -7.90 -0.10
CA GLN A 146 -5.00 -7.72 -1.56
C GLN A 146 -5.64 -6.37 -1.92
N GLY A 147 -6.61 -5.91 -1.13
CA GLY A 147 -7.24 -4.60 -1.31
C GLY A 147 -6.24 -3.45 -1.20
N VAL A 148 -5.37 -3.49 -0.19
CA VAL A 148 -4.30 -2.49 -0.03
C VAL A 148 -3.26 -2.60 -1.13
N GLN A 149 -2.89 -3.82 -1.54
CA GLN A 149 -1.95 -4.03 -2.66
C GLN A 149 -2.47 -3.49 -3.98
N ALA A 150 -3.76 -3.64 -4.24
CA ALA A 150 -4.36 -3.17 -5.47
C ALA A 150 -4.46 -1.63 -5.55
N ALA A 151 -4.68 -0.96 -4.42
CA ALA A 151 -4.74 0.51 -4.36
C ALA A 151 -4.28 1.05 -2.98
N PRO A 152 -2.97 1.20 -2.75
CA PRO A 152 -2.43 1.67 -1.45
C PRO A 152 -2.80 3.12 -1.12
N GLN A 153 -3.19 3.90 -2.13
CA GLN A 153 -3.57 5.29 -1.96
C GLN A 153 -5.03 5.45 -1.50
N LEU A 154 -5.81 4.36 -1.50
CA LEU A 154 -7.21 4.40 -1.12
C LEU A 154 -7.36 4.29 0.41
N PRO A 155 -7.88 5.30 1.12
CA PRO A 155 -8.06 5.25 2.57
C PRO A 155 -8.91 4.06 3.04
N LEU A 156 -9.93 3.70 2.26
CA LEU A 156 -10.84 2.60 2.57
C LEU A 156 -10.13 1.26 2.70
N SER A 157 -9.12 1.00 1.85
CA SER A 157 -8.36 -0.25 1.89
C SER A 157 -7.63 -0.42 3.23
N TRP A 158 -6.97 0.63 3.71
CA TRP A 158 -6.32 0.65 5.01
C TRP A 158 -7.30 0.56 6.18
N CYS A 159 -8.47 1.19 6.09
CA CYS A 159 -9.54 1.03 7.09
C CYS A 159 -10.00 -0.43 7.18
N THR A 160 -10.27 -1.08 6.05
CA THR A 160 -10.71 -2.47 6.03
C THR A 160 -9.63 -3.42 6.59
N LEU A 161 -8.36 -3.20 6.25
CA LEU A 161 -7.24 -3.93 6.84
C LEU A 161 -7.16 -3.72 8.35
N GLY A 162 -7.30 -2.48 8.82
CA GLY A 162 -7.35 -2.16 10.25
C GLY A 162 -8.49 -2.88 10.98
N HIS A 163 -9.69 -2.96 10.37
CA HIS A 163 -10.81 -3.72 10.94
C HIS A 163 -10.49 -5.23 11.04
N SER A 164 -9.94 -5.82 9.98
CA SER A 164 -9.54 -7.23 9.97
C SER A 164 -8.48 -7.54 11.03
N LEU A 165 -7.46 -6.68 11.17
CA LEU A 165 -6.41 -6.82 12.19
C LEU A 165 -6.96 -6.67 13.62
N ARG A 166 -7.87 -5.71 13.83
CA ARG A 166 -8.50 -5.49 15.15
C ARG A 166 -9.27 -6.72 15.61
N LEU A 167 -10.01 -7.38 14.73
CA LEU A 167 -10.75 -8.59 15.07
C LEU A 167 -9.84 -9.77 15.44
N ARG A 168 -8.62 -9.79 14.91
CA ARG A 168 -7.58 -10.76 15.30
C ARG A 168 -6.79 -10.33 16.55
N GLY A 169 -7.19 -9.25 17.24
CA GLY A 169 -6.50 -8.76 18.43
C GLY A 169 -5.17 -8.04 18.16
N ARG A 170 -4.83 -7.77 16.90
CA ARG A 170 -3.58 -7.11 16.48
C ARG A 170 -3.75 -5.59 16.57
N LEU A 171 -3.85 -5.08 17.79
CA LEU A 171 -4.26 -3.70 18.07
C LEU A 171 -3.25 -2.67 17.57
N TRP A 172 -1.94 -2.94 17.71
CA TRP A 172 -0.90 -2.02 17.25
C TRP A 172 -0.97 -1.78 15.74
N GLU A 173 -1.02 -2.86 14.97
CA GLU A 173 -1.01 -2.82 13.52
C GLU A 173 -2.32 -2.26 12.97
N SER A 174 -3.44 -2.60 13.61
CA SER A 174 -4.75 -1.99 13.37
C SER A 174 -4.71 -0.47 13.55
N ARG A 175 -4.12 0.01 14.66
CA ARG A 175 -3.95 1.44 14.92
C ARG A 175 -3.11 2.10 13.82
N SER A 176 -1.99 1.50 13.43
CA SER A 176 -1.15 2.01 12.33
C SER A 176 -1.93 2.15 11.02
N CYS A 177 -2.73 1.14 10.66
CA CYS A 177 -3.57 1.17 9.46
C CYS A 177 -4.62 2.29 9.51
N TYR A 178 -5.27 2.52 10.65
CA TYR A 178 -6.22 3.62 10.78
C TYR A 178 -5.56 5.00 10.69
N ARG A 179 -4.34 5.16 11.24
CA ARG A 179 -3.60 6.43 11.10
C ARG A 179 -3.21 6.69 9.65
N ILE A 180 -2.83 5.65 8.91
CA ILE A 180 -2.59 5.75 7.47
C ILE A 180 -3.86 6.20 6.74
N ALA A 181 -4.99 5.55 7.00
CA ALA A 181 -6.25 5.90 6.35
C ALA A 181 -6.65 7.37 6.64
N ALA A 182 -6.52 7.81 7.90
CA ALA A 182 -6.79 9.20 8.28
C ALA A 182 -5.85 10.18 7.56
N HIS A 183 -4.56 9.85 7.43
CA HIS A 183 -3.58 10.68 6.72
C HIS A 183 -3.90 10.80 5.21
N LEU A 184 -4.25 9.68 4.57
CA LEU A 184 -4.64 9.67 3.15
C LEU A 184 -5.95 10.43 2.91
N ALA A 185 -6.94 10.30 3.81
CA ALA A 185 -8.19 11.05 3.75
C ALA A 185 -7.95 12.57 3.88
N ALA A 186 -7.11 12.98 4.83
CA ALA A 186 -6.74 14.39 5.00
C ALA A 186 -6.04 14.96 3.75
N SER A 187 -5.09 14.21 3.18
CA SER A 187 -4.36 14.60 1.96
C SER A 187 -5.30 14.78 0.76
N SER A 188 -6.32 13.91 0.63
CA SER A 188 -7.32 14.02 -0.43
C SER A 188 -8.19 15.27 -0.29
N SER A 189 -8.55 15.65 0.94
CA SER A 189 -9.38 16.83 1.22
C SER A 189 -8.65 18.15 0.96
N GLN A 190 -7.34 18.21 1.21
CA GLN A 190 -6.53 19.41 0.96
C GLN A 190 -6.40 19.72 -0.53
N THR A 191 -6.26 18.68 -1.36
CA THR A 191 -6.18 18.80 -2.83
C THR A 191 -7.47 19.39 -3.42
N MET A 192 -8.64 19.13 -2.81
CA MET A 192 -9.91 19.71 -3.25
C MET A 192 -10.12 21.16 -2.79
N LYS A 193 -9.49 21.59 -1.69
CA LYS A 193 -9.60 22.98 -1.21
C LYS A 193 -8.67 23.93 -1.94
N SER A 194 -7.47 23.49 -2.33
CA SER A 194 -6.52 24.35 -3.06
C SER A 194 -6.97 24.67 -4.49
N THR A 195 -7.77 23.80 -5.13
CA THR A 195 -8.36 24.06 -6.45
C THR A 195 -9.58 24.99 -6.41
N ALA A 196 -10.19 25.22 -5.24
CA ALA A 196 -11.36 26.10 -5.08
C ALA A 196 -11.02 27.55 -4.71
N ALA A 197 -9.74 27.87 -4.47
CA ALA A 197 -9.29 29.15 -3.90
C ALA A 197 -8.58 30.09 -4.89
N ALA A 198 -8.92 30.05 -6.18
CA ALA A 198 -8.52 31.10 -7.14
C ALA A 198 -9.57 32.24 -7.14
N PRO A 199 -9.20 33.52 -6.92
CA PRO A 199 -10.17 34.62 -6.86
C PRO A 199 -10.24 35.43 -8.17
N SER A 200 -11.44 35.57 -8.75
CA SER A 200 -11.90 36.81 -9.43
C SER A 200 -13.37 36.74 -9.89
N PRO A 201 -14.21 37.78 -9.64
CA PRO A 201 -15.51 38.01 -10.30
C PRO A 201 -15.48 39.28 -11.19
N PRO A 202 -16.60 39.75 -11.78
CA PRO A 202 -17.62 39.04 -12.58
C PRO A 202 -17.89 39.74 -13.94
N SER A 203 -18.29 38.99 -14.97
CA SER A 203 -19.09 39.56 -16.08
C SER A 203 -19.99 38.52 -16.71
N ALA A 204 -21.20 38.97 -17.02
CA ALA A 204 -22.39 38.21 -17.32
C ALA A 204 -22.34 37.46 -18.66
N ALA A 205 -22.72 36.17 -18.65
CA ALA A 205 -23.52 35.56 -19.71
C ALA A 205 -24.19 34.30 -19.18
N LYS A 206 -25.52 34.23 -19.39
CA LYS A 206 -26.39 33.12 -19.03
C LYS A 206 -26.08 31.89 -19.89
N THR A 207 -25.75 30.75 -19.26
CA THR A 207 -25.94 29.44 -19.89
C THR A 207 -26.31 28.39 -18.82
N PRO A 208 -27.41 27.64 -18.98
CA PRO A 208 -27.88 26.68 -17.99
C PRO A 208 -27.36 25.27 -18.32
N TRP A 209 -26.08 24.97 -18.08
CA TRP A 209 -25.54 23.59 -18.21
C TRP A 209 -24.68 23.12 -17.03
N ALA A 210 -24.77 23.79 -15.88
CA ALA A 210 -23.94 23.47 -14.71
C ALA A 210 -24.49 22.37 -13.78
N LEU A 211 -25.27 21.39 -14.27
CA LEU A 211 -25.91 20.39 -13.40
C LEU A 211 -25.74 18.91 -13.77
N LEU A 212 -24.82 18.56 -14.68
CA LEU A 212 -24.56 17.14 -14.99
C LEU A 212 -23.07 16.88 -15.07
N GLY A 213 -22.53 16.15 -14.08
CA GLY A 213 -21.22 15.51 -14.26
C GLY A 213 -20.30 15.39 -13.05
N THR A 214 -20.78 15.33 -11.81
CA THR A 214 -20.00 14.62 -10.78
C THR A 214 -19.96 13.15 -11.19
N GLY A 215 -18.96 12.76 -11.97
CA GLY A 215 -18.88 11.42 -12.53
C GLY A 215 -18.95 10.33 -11.44
N PRO A 216 -19.28 9.08 -11.80
CA PRO A 216 -19.41 7.95 -10.87
C PRO A 216 -18.17 7.76 -9.99
N ARG A 217 -16.99 8.23 -10.44
CA ARG A 217 -15.73 8.18 -9.69
C ARG A 217 -15.62 9.21 -8.57
N ALA A 218 -16.14 10.44 -8.75
CA ALA A 218 -16.16 11.43 -7.67
C ALA A 218 -17.10 10.97 -6.55
N ALA A 219 -18.24 10.39 -6.94
CA ALA A 219 -19.19 9.76 -6.03
C ALA A 219 -18.60 8.51 -5.35
N LEU A 220 -17.87 7.65 -6.07
CA LEU A 220 -17.18 6.50 -5.48
C LEU A 220 -16.03 6.91 -4.55
N ALA A 221 -15.27 7.96 -4.90
CA ALA A 221 -14.20 8.47 -4.04
C ALA A 221 -14.76 9.16 -2.79
N SER A 222 -15.85 9.92 -2.90
CA SER A 222 -16.53 10.51 -1.75
C SER A 222 -17.22 9.45 -0.89
N ALA A 223 -17.85 8.43 -1.50
CA ALA A 223 -18.44 7.31 -0.78
C ALA A 223 -17.38 6.44 -0.11
N ALA A 224 -16.24 6.20 -0.78
CA ALA A 224 -15.11 5.50 -0.19
C ALA A 224 -14.48 6.32 0.94
N ALA A 225 -14.35 7.64 0.80
CA ALA A 225 -13.86 8.52 1.87
C ALA A 225 -14.83 8.58 3.06
N ALA A 226 -16.14 8.63 2.81
CA ALA A 226 -17.17 8.59 3.84
C ALA A 226 -17.22 7.23 4.54
N ALA A 227 -17.12 6.13 3.80
CA ALA A 227 -17.04 4.77 4.34
C ALA A 227 -15.72 4.51 5.08
N ALA A 228 -14.65 5.21 4.69
CA ALA A 228 -13.34 5.16 5.33
C ALA A 228 -13.19 6.13 6.50
N ALA A 229 -14.24 6.88 6.87
CA ALA A 229 -14.18 7.80 8.00
C ALA A 229 -13.94 7.00 9.30
N VAL A 230 -12.67 6.93 9.71
CA VAL A 230 -12.29 6.28 10.96
C VAL A 230 -12.88 7.11 12.12
N PRO A 231 -13.69 6.51 13.01
CA PRO A 231 -14.22 7.25 14.14
C PRO A 231 -13.08 7.78 15.01
N ALA A 232 -13.02 9.09 15.23
CA ALA A 232 -11.97 9.71 16.06
C ALA A 232 -11.92 9.10 17.49
N LYS A 233 -13.09 8.74 18.04
CA LYS A 233 -13.21 8.03 19.32
C LYS A 233 -12.50 6.68 19.32
N LEU A 234 -12.53 5.94 18.20
CA LEU A 234 -11.84 4.66 18.09
C LEU A 234 -10.32 4.83 18.11
N LEU A 235 -9.81 5.83 17.38
CA LEU A 235 -8.38 6.14 17.39
C LEU A 235 -7.91 6.56 18.79
N ALA A 236 -8.67 7.41 19.47
CA ALA A 236 -8.37 7.83 20.84
C ALA A 236 -8.32 6.64 21.81
N ALA A 237 -9.31 5.73 21.75
CA ALA A 237 -9.31 4.53 22.58
C ALA A 237 -8.12 3.59 22.27
N LEU A 238 -7.72 3.46 20.99
CA LEU A 238 -6.54 2.70 20.62
C LEU A 238 -5.23 3.37 21.09
N ASP A 239 -5.15 4.69 21.03
CA ASP A 239 -4.00 5.44 21.55
C ASP A 239 -3.86 5.30 23.06
N GLU A 240 -4.97 5.34 23.81
CA GLU A 240 -5.01 5.16 25.26
C GLU A 240 -4.59 3.74 25.66
N THR A 241 -5.16 2.73 25.02
CA THR A 241 -4.82 1.31 25.29
C THR A 241 -3.37 0.98 24.97
N LEU A 242 -2.78 1.62 23.95
CA LEU A 242 -1.41 1.39 23.52
C LEU A 242 -0.39 2.35 24.13
N LEU A 243 -0.81 3.26 25.02
CA LEU A 243 0.09 4.22 25.66
C LEU A 243 1.21 3.50 26.42
N ARG A 244 0.85 2.50 27.23
CA ARG A 244 1.81 1.69 28.01
C ARG A 244 2.72 0.84 27.13
N ALA A 245 2.23 0.38 25.98
CA ALA A 245 3.03 -0.37 25.02
C ALA A 245 4.20 0.44 24.44
N ARG A 246 4.19 1.78 24.54
CA ARG A 246 5.31 2.61 24.07
C ARG A 246 6.45 2.72 25.09
N THR A 247 6.17 2.52 26.36
CA THR A 247 7.14 2.65 27.45
C THR A 247 7.62 1.28 27.93
N ASP A 248 6.73 0.30 27.96
CA ASP A 248 6.97 -0.98 28.62
C ASP A 248 7.11 -2.10 27.59
N PRO A 249 8.26 -2.79 27.54
CA PRO A 249 8.49 -3.85 26.54
C PRO A 249 7.55 -5.04 26.73
N LYS A 250 7.07 -5.28 27.96
CA LYS A 250 6.09 -6.34 28.25
C LYS A 250 4.72 -6.04 27.62
N GLU A 251 4.25 -4.80 27.72
CA GLU A 251 2.99 -4.38 27.10
C GLU A 251 3.13 -4.29 25.57
N LEU A 252 4.31 -3.90 25.07
CA LEU A 252 4.60 -3.93 23.64
C LEU A 252 4.48 -5.34 23.05
N ARG A 253 5.03 -6.36 23.72
CA ARG A 253 4.89 -7.77 23.31
C ARG A 253 3.45 -8.24 23.26
N LYS A 254 2.60 -7.78 24.20
CA LYS A 254 1.17 -8.09 24.17
C LYS A 254 0.47 -7.42 22.99
N ALA A 255 0.86 -6.19 22.66
CA ALA A 255 0.29 -5.41 21.56
C ALA A 255 0.77 -5.85 20.16
N LEU A 256 1.96 -6.45 20.07
CA LEU A 256 2.60 -6.98 18.87
C LEU A 256 2.95 -8.47 19.05
N PRO A 257 1.96 -9.37 18.97
CA PRO A 257 2.19 -10.81 19.12
C PRO A 257 3.03 -11.42 17.98
N THR A 258 3.25 -10.68 16.89
CA THR A 258 4.05 -11.08 15.73
C THR A 258 5.55 -10.85 15.91
N LEU A 259 6.00 -10.37 17.06
CA LEU A 259 7.42 -10.21 17.35
C LEU A 259 8.12 -11.57 17.47
N MET A 260 9.21 -11.72 16.72
CA MET A 260 10.09 -12.88 16.78
C MET A 260 11.22 -12.60 17.76
N LYS A 261 11.47 -13.53 18.67
CA LYS A 261 12.60 -13.44 19.59
C LYS A 261 13.83 -14.04 18.91
N ALA A 262 14.95 -13.33 18.96
CA ALA A 262 16.24 -13.81 18.50
C ALA A 262 17.28 -13.55 19.59
N GLU A 263 18.06 -14.57 19.93
CA GLU A 263 19.17 -14.45 20.87
C GLU A 263 20.47 -14.74 20.12
N VAL A 264 21.39 -13.78 20.14
CA VAL A 264 22.61 -13.84 19.33
C VAL A 264 23.84 -13.65 20.21
N GLU A 265 24.66 -14.68 20.31
CA GLU A 265 25.94 -14.59 21.00
C GLU A 265 26.98 -13.82 20.16
N ALA A 266 27.95 -13.20 20.81
CA ALA A 266 29.07 -12.58 20.11
C ALA A 266 30.02 -13.64 19.48
N PRO A 267 30.69 -13.32 18.36
CA PRO A 267 30.42 -12.19 17.46
C PRO A 267 29.08 -12.37 16.73
N TRP A 268 28.28 -11.31 16.64
CA TRP A 268 26.87 -11.44 16.24
C TRP A 268 26.67 -11.81 14.76
N GLY A 269 27.47 -11.25 13.86
CA GLY A 269 27.39 -11.57 12.41
C GLY A 269 26.24 -10.91 11.66
N PHE A 270 25.80 -9.71 12.06
CA PHE A 270 24.87 -8.88 11.31
C PHE A 270 25.24 -7.40 11.46
N ALA A 271 24.75 -6.53 10.57
CA ALA A 271 24.76 -5.09 10.80
C ALA A 271 23.36 -4.49 10.70
N VAL A 272 23.25 -3.31 11.28
CA VAL A 272 22.03 -2.53 11.35
C VAL A 272 22.21 -1.21 10.64
N ASP A 273 21.10 -0.67 10.15
CA ASP A 273 21.04 0.68 9.57
C ASP A 273 19.82 1.44 10.13
N ALA A 274 19.84 2.75 9.97
CA ALA A 274 18.82 3.66 10.47
C ALA A 274 17.60 3.70 9.55
N ASN A 275 16.41 3.70 10.15
CA ASN A 275 15.22 4.12 9.43
C ASN A 275 15.28 5.62 9.10
N PRO A 276 14.46 6.12 8.16
CA PRO A 276 14.32 7.55 7.90
C PRO A 276 14.12 8.34 9.20
N PRO A 277 14.73 9.54 9.35
CA PRO A 277 14.78 10.26 10.62
C PRO A 277 13.39 10.65 11.16
N GLU A 278 12.42 10.84 10.28
CA GLU A 278 11.02 11.13 10.64
C GLU A 278 10.30 9.96 11.30
N VAL A 279 10.77 8.73 11.05
CA VAL A 279 10.21 7.51 11.60
C VAL A 279 11.01 7.05 12.81
N GLY A 280 12.34 7.04 12.71
CA GLY A 280 13.24 6.51 13.72
C GLY A 280 13.22 4.97 13.80
N GLY A 281 14.02 4.43 14.71
CA GLY A 281 14.27 2.99 14.84
C GLY A 281 15.40 2.50 13.92
N ILE A 282 15.59 1.19 13.93
CA ILE A 282 16.65 0.49 13.19
C ILE A 282 16.15 -0.81 12.60
N PHE A 283 16.84 -1.28 11.57
CA PHE A 283 16.57 -2.54 10.92
C PHE A 283 17.86 -3.31 10.63
N VAL A 284 17.73 -4.61 10.40
CA VAL A 284 18.85 -5.46 9.99
C VAL A 284 19.17 -5.18 8.52
N ALA A 285 20.32 -4.56 8.25
CA ALA A 285 20.74 -4.21 6.90
C ALA A 285 21.37 -5.39 6.17
N TYR A 286 22.22 -6.15 6.87
CA TYR A 286 22.81 -7.36 6.34
C TYR A 286 23.02 -8.40 7.42
N VAL A 287 23.00 -9.68 7.02
CA VAL A 287 23.35 -10.83 7.86
C VAL A 287 24.45 -11.60 7.15
N VAL A 288 25.49 -12.00 7.88
CA VAL A 288 26.59 -12.81 7.35
C VAL A 288 26.12 -14.26 7.22
N GLU A 289 26.41 -14.89 6.09
CA GLU A 289 26.13 -16.31 5.85
C GLU A 289 26.86 -17.20 6.88
N ASN A 290 26.19 -18.25 7.33
CA ASN A 290 26.60 -19.21 8.36
C ASN A 290 26.89 -18.60 9.75
N SER A 291 26.48 -17.35 9.98
CA SER A 291 26.71 -16.66 11.25
C SER A 291 25.75 -17.09 12.36
N LYS A 292 26.04 -16.64 13.59
CA LYS A 292 25.14 -16.85 14.73
C LYS A 292 23.81 -16.10 14.55
N ALA A 293 23.83 -14.92 13.92
CA ALA A 293 22.62 -14.16 13.59
C ALA A 293 21.71 -14.91 12.61
N GLU A 294 22.27 -15.49 11.54
CA GLU A 294 21.49 -16.30 10.59
C GLU A 294 20.88 -17.53 11.26
N LYS A 295 21.67 -18.23 12.09
CA LYS A 295 21.20 -19.37 12.89
C LYS A 295 20.11 -18.98 13.90
N ALA A 296 20.13 -17.75 14.40
CA ALA A 296 19.09 -17.18 15.25
C ALA A 296 17.83 -16.74 14.46
N GLY A 297 17.82 -16.91 13.13
CA GLY A 297 16.69 -16.62 12.26
C GLY A 297 16.54 -15.15 11.86
N LEU A 298 17.56 -14.31 12.11
CA LEU A 298 17.55 -12.92 11.65
C LEU A 298 17.68 -12.87 10.13
N MET A 299 16.89 -12.00 9.51
CA MET A 299 16.94 -11.76 8.07
C MET A 299 17.14 -10.27 7.78
N PRO A 300 17.81 -9.92 6.66
CA PRO A 300 17.83 -8.55 6.16
C PRO A 300 16.40 -8.00 6.01
N GLY A 301 16.20 -6.75 6.42
CA GLY A 301 14.90 -6.07 6.42
C GLY A 301 14.07 -6.26 7.70
N ASP A 302 14.47 -7.16 8.62
CA ASP A 302 13.81 -7.30 9.92
C ASP A 302 13.93 -6.00 10.74
N GLN A 303 12.81 -5.51 11.28
CA GLN A 303 12.79 -4.30 12.11
C GLN A 303 13.11 -4.66 13.55
N ILE A 304 14.14 -4.07 14.16
CA ILE A 304 14.48 -4.37 15.55
C ILE A 304 13.65 -3.46 16.45
N VAL A 305 12.69 -4.06 17.16
CA VAL A 305 11.70 -3.34 17.98
C VAL A 305 12.15 -3.25 19.44
N VAL A 306 12.76 -4.32 19.96
CA VAL A 306 13.32 -4.35 21.32
C VAL A 306 14.72 -4.94 21.27
N ALA A 307 15.67 -4.32 21.99
CA ALA A 307 16.99 -4.88 22.25
C ALA A 307 17.30 -4.82 23.74
N ASN A 308 17.74 -5.94 24.33
CA ASN A 308 18.11 -6.03 25.75
C ASN A 308 17.03 -5.44 26.69
N ASN A 309 15.76 -5.74 26.39
CA ASN A 309 14.57 -5.24 27.09
C ASN A 309 14.38 -3.70 27.01
N SER A 310 15.03 -3.03 26.06
CA SER A 310 14.83 -1.61 25.75
C SER A 310 14.08 -1.46 24.43
N ILE A 311 12.99 -0.70 24.43
CA ILE A 311 12.23 -0.41 23.19
C ILE A 311 13.08 0.53 22.32
N LEU A 312 13.23 0.16 21.04
CA LEU A 312 13.96 0.93 20.02
C LEU A 312 13.03 1.61 19.01
N LEU A 313 11.76 1.21 19.00
CA LEU A 313 10.76 1.70 18.06
C LEU A 313 10.63 3.23 18.11
N GLY A 314 10.93 3.88 16.98
CA GLY A 314 10.85 5.33 16.82
C GLY A 314 11.96 6.14 17.52
N LYS A 315 12.99 5.48 18.06
CA LYS A 315 14.12 6.18 18.69
C LYS A 315 15.17 6.63 17.66
N PRO A 316 15.95 7.68 17.96
CA PRO A 316 17.09 8.07 17.13
C PRO A 316 18.12 6.94 17.00
N PHE A 317 18.81 6.88 15.86
CA PHE A 317 19.78 5.84 15.54
C PHE A 317 20.84 5.64 16.64
N GLU A 318 21.42 6.72 17.14
CA GLU A 318 22.46 6.68 18.20
C GLU A 318 21.96 6.03 19.49
N SER A 319 20.70 6.30 19.88
CA SER A 319 20.07 5.69 21.05
C SER A 319 19.83 4.19 20.86
N CYS A 320 19.50 3.79 19.63
CA CYS A 320 19.35 2.39 19.27
C CYS A 320 20.70 1.64 19.34
N LEU A 321 21.76 2.23 18.78
CA LEU A 321 23.11 1.65 18.84
C LEU A 321 23.60 1.48 20.29
N ALA A 322 23.34 2.45 21.16
CA ALA A 322 23.70 2.35 22.57
C ALA A 322 23.04 1.14 23.26
N SER A 323 21.82 0.79 22.85
CA SER A 323 21.06 -0.35 23.39
C SER A 323 21.51 -1.70 22.83
N LEU A 324 22.15 -1.72 21.66
CA LEU A 324 22.74 -2.90 21.04
C LEU A 324 24.12 -3.24 21.60
N ARG A 325 24.85 -2.28 22.21
CA ARG A 325 26.21 -2.52 22.73
C ARG A 325 26.25 -3.74 23.65
N ALA A 326 27.27 -4.58 23.44
CA ALA A 326 27.46 -5.80 24.19
C ALA A 326 27.54 -5.52 25.69
N ARG A 327 26.72 -6.20 26.48
CA ARG A 327 26.77 -6.10 27.94
C ARG A 327 27.88 -7.01 28.44
N GLN A 328 28.79 -6.44 29.24
CA GLN A 328 29.83 -7.19 29.91
C GLN A 328 29.34 -7.56 31.31
N ARG A 329 29.56 -8.81 31.71
CA ARG A 329 29.42 -9.20 33.12
C ARG A 329 30.71 -8.78 33.84
N PRO A 330 30.66 -7.99 34.93
CA PRO A 330 31.84 -7.75 35.73
C PRO A 330 32.19 -9.04 36.48
N THR A 331 33.14 -9.81 35.95
CA THR A 331 33.77 -10.92 36.67
C THR A 331 34.94 -10.37 37.45
N ALA A 332 34.86 -10.43 38.79
CA ALA A 332 35.90 -9.94 39.69
C ALA A 332 37.20 -10.76 39.62
N ILE A 333 37.23 -11.89 38.91
CA ILE A 333 38.36 -12.81 38.86
C ILE A 333 38.42 -13.43 37.45
N GLN A 334 39.59 -13.31 36.79
CA GLN A 334 40.06 -13.95 35.54
C GLN A 334 39.66 -13.35 34.16
N LEU A 335 40.69 -12.77 33.52
CA LEU A 335 41.16 -12.75 32.11
C LEU A 335 40.30 -13.12 30.88
N GLN A 336 39.05 -13.59 31.01
CA GLN A 336 38.19 -13.90 29.87
C GLN A 336 36.90 -13.07 29.93
N GLN A 337 36.80 -12.08 29.03
CA GLN A 337 35.61 -11.27 28.87
C GLN A 337 34.48 -12.13 28.30
N VAL A 338 33.54 -12.56 29.14
CA VAL A 338 32.32 -13.24 28.69
C VAL A 338 31.29 -12.18 28.30
N LEU A 339 31.10 -12.00 26.99
CA LEU A 339 30.06 -11.14 26.44
C LEU A 339 28.70 -11.82 26.62
N LEU A 340 27.73 -11.11 27.18
CA LEU A 340 26.37 -11.63 27.29
C LEU A 340 25.71 -11.71 25.90
N PRO A 341 24.86 -12.72 25.66
CA PRO A 341 24.11 -12.81 24.42
C PRO A 341 23.18 -11.60 24.26
N LEU A 342 23.06 -11.14 23.02
CA LEU A 342 22.21 -10.03 22.64
C LEU A 342 20.77 -10.54 22.48
N GLN A 343 19.85 -10.01 23.26
CA GLN A 343 18.43 -10.36 23.19
C GLN A 343 17.70 -9.37 22.29
N LEU A 344 17.15 -9.84 21.19
CA LEU A 344 16.45 -9.06 20.18
C LEU A 344 15.01 -9.52 20.04
N GLU A 345 14.12 -8.56 19.80
CA GLU A 345 12.76 -8.83 19.33
C GLU A 345 12.56 -8.07 18.04
N VAL A 346 12.35 -8.83 16.97
CA VAL A 346 12.26 -8.31 15.61
C VAL A 346 10.86 -8.45 15.06
N TYR A 347 10.45 -7.46 14.28
CA TYR A 347 9.20 -7.45 13.55
C TYR A 347 9.47 -7.72 12.08
N ARG A 348 8.92 -8.83 11.59
CA ARG A 348 8.95 -9.22 10.18
C ARG A 348 7.60 -8.91 9.55
N GLY A 349 7.45 -7.69 9.05
CA GLY A 349 6.21 -7.22 8.47
C GLY A 349 6.37 -5.89 7.75
N SER A 350 5.28 -5.43 7.17
CA SER A 350 5.27 -4.22 6.37
C SER A 350 5.61 -2.98 7.19
N PHE A 351 6.56 -2.18 6.71
CA PHE A 351 7.04 -0.96 7.38
C PHE A 351 5.91 0.03 7.77
N PRO A 352 4.93 0.35 6.90
CA PRO A 352 3.75 1.14 7.27
C PRO A 352 2.87 0.50 8.35
N VAL A 353 2.80 -0.83 8.42
CA VAL A 353 1.97 -1.52 9.41
C VAL A 353 2.58 -1.41 10.82
N LEU A 354 3.92 -1.33 10.92
CA LEU A 354 4.60 -1.09 12.18
C LEU A 354 4.56 0.37 12.64
N TYR A 355 4.86 1.32 11.74
CA TYR A 355 5.08 2.74 12.10
C TYR A 355 3.94 3.68 11.68
N GLY A 356 2.97 3.22 10.89
CA GLY A 356 1.80 4.00 10.47
C GLY A 356 2.10 5.02 9.38
N ALA A 357 1.42 6.17 9.45
CA ALA A 357 1.45 7.21 8.42
C ALA A 357 2.86 7.77 8.10
N PRO A 358 3.75 8.03 9.09
CA PRO A 358 5.11 8.53 8.80
C PRO A 358 5.93 7.57 7.92
N ALA A 359 5.78 6.26 8.14
CA ALA A 359 6.43 5.25 7.31
C ALA A 359 5.88 5.21 5.90
N LEU A 360 4.56 5.29 5.73
CA LEU A 360 3.96 5.37 4.40
C LEU A 360 4.43 6.62 3.64
N ALA A 361 4.43 7.78 4.28
CA ALA A 361 4.89 9.04 3.68
C ALA A 361 6.38 8.97 3.30
N SER A 362 7.22 8.34 4.12
CA SER A 362 8.63 8.12 3.80
C SER A 362 8.81 7.22 2.58
N LEU A 363 8.08 6.10 2.50
CA LEU A 363 8.12 5.23 1.33
C LEU A 363 7.62 5.90 0.04
N GLN A 364 6.61 6.77 0.15
CA GLN A 364 6.11 7.53 -0.99
C GLN A 364 7.18 8.48 -1.54
N ARG A 365 7.91 9.17 -0.66
CA ARG A 365 9.00 10.07 -1.06
C ARG A 365 10.19 9.33 -1.67
N LEU A 366 10.50 8.14 -1.16
CA LEU A 366 11.57 7.29 -1.68
C LEU A 366 11.21 6.57 -2.98
N GLY A 367 9.94 6.64 -3.44
CA GLY A 367 9.47 5.87 -4.60
C GLY A 367 9.40 4.36 -4.38
N ALA A 368 9.67 3.87 -3.15
CA ALA A 368 9.74 2.45 -2.79
C ALA A 368 8.38 1.80 -2.52
N LEU A 369 7.28 2.53 -2.72
CA LEU A 369 5.92 2.00 -2.49
C LEU A 369 5.63 0.77 -3.36
N LYS A 370 6.15 0.74 -4.60
CA LYS A 370 5.93 -0.39 -5.52
C LYS A 370 6.61 -1.67 -5.02
N GLU A 371 7.78 -1.56 -4.40
CA GLU A 371 8.54 -2.71 -3.89
C GLU A 371 7.85 -3.34 -2.68
N LEU A 372 7.28 -2.53 -1.78
CA LEU A 372 6.50 -3.01 -0.64
C LEU A 372 5.25 -3.81 -1.05
N LEU A 373 4.69 -3.50 -2.22
CA LEU A 373 3.46 -4.08 -2.75
C LEU A 373 3.69 -5.23 -3.73
N SER A 374 4.89 -5.34 -4.29
CA SER A 374 5.23 -6.42 -5.21
C SER A 374 5.36 -7.69 -4.37
N GLY A 375 4.40 -8.61 -4.53
CA GLY A 375 4.37 -9.89 -3.83
C GLY A 375 5.44 -10.88 -4.32
N ASP A 376 6.40 -10.41 -5.10
CA ASP A 376 7.45 -11.25 -5.66
C ASP A 376 8.48 -11.53 -4.57
N ASN A 377 8.77 -12.81 -4.35
CA ASN A 377 9.80 -13.33 -3.43
C ASN A 377 11.23 -12.91 -3.83
N SER A 378 11.41 -11.85 -4.60
CA SER A 378 12.70 -11.36 -5.07
C SER A 378 13.49 -10.60 -4.00
N THR A 379 13.03 -10.54 -2.74
CA THR A 379 13.79 -9.92 -1.65
C THR A 379 15.19 -10.52 -1.51
N GLU A 380 15.35 -11.84 -1.73
CA GLU A 380 16.68 -12.48 -1.81
C GLU A 380 17.49 -12.07 -3.04
N GLN A 381 16.85 -11.88 -4.20
CA GLN A 381 17.54 -11.51 -5.45
C GLN A 381 17.93 -10.03 -5.49
N GLN A 382 17.09 -9.13 -4.98
CA GLN A 382 17.43 -7.72 -4.77
C GLN A 382 18.55 -7.58 -3.74
N TYR A 383 18.57 -8.41 -2.69
CA TYR A 383 19.66 -8.42 -1.71
C TYR A 383 21.00 -8.81 -2.33
N ARG A 384 21.05 -9.85 -3.18
CA ARG A 384 22.28 -10.20 -3.92
C ARG A 384 22.76 -9.10 -4.85
N GLN A 385 21.86 -8.26 -5.36
CA GLN A 385 22.22 -7.10 -6.19
C GLN A 385 22.64 -5.88 -5.33
N GLN A 386 22.10 -5.71 -4.13
CA GLN A 386 22.45 -4.63 -3.19
C GLN A 386 23.85 -4.77 -2.58
N GLN A 387 24.46 -5.96 -2.59
CA GLN A 387 25.86 -6.14 -2.20
C GLN A 387 26.86 -5.34 -3.08
N ASN A 388 26.45 -4.89 -4.27
CA ASN A 388 27.31 -4.23 -5.25
C ASN A 388 26.90 -2.77 -5.57
N SER A 389 25.94 -2.18 -4.85
CA SER A 389 25.44 -0.81 -5.12
C SER A 389 25.28 0.01 -3.83
N PRO A 390 25.35 1.36 -3.88
CA PRO A 390 25.14 2.19 -2.70
C PRO A 390 23.78 1.89 -2.07
N LEU A 391 23.76 1.79 -0.73
CA LEU A 391 22.63 1.32 0.09
C LEU A 391 21.32 2.03 -0.26
N VAL A 392 20.53 1.41 -1.14
CA VAL A 392 19.14 1.78 -1.37
C VAL A 392 18.34 1.15 -0.25
N TYR A 393 17.73 1.99 0.58
CA TYR A 393 16.82 1.61 1.67
C TYR A 393 15.97 0.39 1.30
N THR A 394 16.25 -0.77 1.91
CA THR A 394 15.48 -1.99 1.68
C THR A 394 14.17 -1.84 2.43
N ALA A 395 13.06 -1.69 1.70
CA ALA A 395 11.75 -1.54 2.31
C ALA A 395 11.46 -2.73 3.23
N ALA A 396 11.31 -2.46 4.53
CA ALA A 396 11.12 -3.53 5.50
C ALA A 396 9.79 -4.24 5.27
N GLY A 397 9.90 -5.52 4.90
CA GLY A 397 8.83 -6.50 4.82
C GLY A 397 7.76 -6.26 3.73
N SER A 398 7.40 -7.34 3.04
CA SER A 398 6.20 -7.35 2.19
C SER A 398 4.93 -7.25 3.04
N LEU A 399 3.88 -6.64 2.50
CA LEU A 399 2.54 -6.67 3.12
C LEU A 399 2.01 -8.11 3.28
N ASN A 400 2.51 -9.06 2.48
CA ASN A 400 2.20 -10.49 2.63
C ASN A 400 2.73 -11.10 3.93
N ALA A 401 3.80 -10.55 4.53
CA ALA A 401 4.32 -11.04 5.81
C ALA A 401 3.31 -10.84 6.97
N VAL A 402 2.37 -9.89 6.82
CA VAL A 402 1.25 -9.72 7.75
C VAL A 402 0.38 -10.99 7.81
N LEU A 403 0.30 -11.78 6.74
CA LEU A 403 -0.49 -13.02 6.69
C LEU A 403 0.19 -14.16 7.46
N LEU A 404 1.52 -14.25 7.41
CA LEU A 404 2.31 -15.32 8.02
C LEU A 404 2.33 -15.25 9.55
N GLY A 405 2.18 -14.06 10.14
CA GLY A 405 2.17 -13.88 11.60
C GLY A 405 0.89 -14.35 12.31
N GLY A 406 0.00 -15.08 11.63
CA GLY A 406 -1.30 -15.51 12.17
C GLY A 406 -1.36 -16.93 12.76
N ASP A 407 -0.45 -17.82 12.38
CA ASP A 407 -0.61 -19.27 12.61
C ASP A 407 0.07 -19.81 13.87
N THR A 408 0.68 -18.97 14.71
CA THR A 408 1.44 -19.44 15.89
C THR A 408 0.59 -19.80 17.11
N ARG A 409 -0.75 -19.96 16.98
CA ARG A 409 -1.63 -20.33 18.11
C ARG A 409 -2.12 -21.77 18.13
N THR A 410 -1.68 -22.66 17.24
CA THR A 410 -2.22 -24.04 17.17
C THR A 410 -1.19 -25.17 17.10
N SER A 411 -0.03 -25.06 17.76
CA SER A 411 0.88 -26.23 17.89
C SER A 411 1.57 -26.41 19.23
N GLU A 412 1.02 -25.87 20.32
CA GLU A 412 1.47 -26.22 21.68
C GLU A 412 0.26 -26.47 22.60
N PHE A 413 -0.43 -27.58 22.34
CA PHE A 413 -1.01 -28.40 23.39
C PHE A 413 -0.52 -29.84 23.13
N PHE A 414 0.52 -30.21 23.87
CA PHE A 414 0.71 -31.59 24.33
C PHE A 414 -0.26 -31.84 25.49
#